data_AF-A0A6I2SWA7-F1
#
_entry.id   AF-A0A6I2SWA7-F1
#
_cell.length_a   1.000
_cell.length_b   1.000
_cell.length_c   1.000
_cell.angle_alpha   90.00
_cell.angle_beta   90.00
_cell.angle_gamma   90.00
#
_symmetry.space_group_name_H-M   'P 1'
#
loop_
_entity.id
_entity.type
_entity.pdbx_description
1 polymer ?
#
loop_
_entity_poly.entity_id
_entity_poly.type
_entity_poly.pdbx_seq_one_letter_code
_entity_poly.pdbx_strand_id
1 'polypeptide(L)'
;MKRRAIVGCMFMVAVWGVLAPAAGAGSLDRYYLERFGELSQGTSPVAGVRVESANGTSGVSERCGTLLWRGVTRDWSLLETGTQQTLAKYLAKPVLAGEAIVESGDGHFHIHYATSGDDAPPLADTNADGIPDWVETVASVMEAIYTREVLDLGYQPAPTVGGQPYDIYLKNNVGGQVATYLGITQSDTPLSSTSYSSFITLDNDYAEFPVRYMPLQYLKVTAAHEYHHGIQYGYNFYFDSWYAEATSTWIEDEVYDSVNQLYDYLPYYLQNPSLALNISPSVYTGGGYGRWVFNRYLAEINGRAVVRSVWENLKLIPPPADGSDIPMIPVIDTVLGGAIDQHLIGLGKRFIMENWASHLDEISLIHPVATVAGTTTVSSYPANNYSFSFLKYESVTAQSTTLTIAFAGKPSGVAAVAFRQNGSGSFSEFAYDPVTATIVVPGWSITTPVVLMLCNNLSGTTTTPADPTGVIASLTDAQVVTAKSPTLVSGPTVVSSTGESGGGGCFIATAAYGSYLHPKVRLLREFRDRWLLTNRVGRWAVACYYRISPPLARIIARHGWMRSCCRVMLAPVVLAVEYPLGGTAVVAAGFLGFLLIWRRRGYLRVWTALH
;
A
#
# COMPACT_ATOMS: atom_id res chain seq x y z
N MET A 1 13.70 8.92 57.61
CA MET A 1 13.17 8.15 56.46
C MET A 1 13.22 8.85 55.09
N LYS A 2 14.00 9.93 54.88
CA LYS A 2 14.04 10.66 53.58
C LYS A 2 15.42 10.77 52.89
N ARG A 3 16.43 9.97 53.26
CA ARG A 3 17.78 10.01 52.64
C ARG A 3 18.28 8.71 52.02
N ARG A 4 17.51 7.61 52.06
CA ARG A 4 17.89 6.31 51.44
C ARG A 4 17.23 6.03 50.09
N ALA A 5 16.25 6.83 49.67
CA ALA A 5 15.61 6.70 48.36
C ALA A 5 16.36 7.43 47.23
N ILE A 6 17.16 8.45 47.55
CA ILE A 6 17.85 9.29 46.55
C ILE A 6 19.18 8.66 46.09
N VAL A 7 19.89 7.98 46.99
CA VAL A 7 21.16 7.31 46.65
C VAL A 7 20.93 6.03 45.81
N GLY A 8 19.78 5.37 45.96
CA GLY A 8 19.39 4.22 45.13
C GLY A 8 19.00 4.59 43.69
N CYS A 9 18.41 5.77 43.48
CA CYS A 9 18.08 6.27 42.15
C CYS A 9 19.31 6.77 41.38
N MET A 10 20.29 7.41 42.03
CA MET A 10 21.49 7.89 41.34
C MET A 10 22.44 6.77 40.89
N PHE A 11 22.47 5.63 41.60
CA PHE A 11 23.27 4.47 41.17
C PHE A 11 22.65 3.69 40.00
N MET A 12 21.32 3.75 39.82
CA MET A 12 20.65 3.19 38.63
C MET A 12 20.79 4.09 37.40
N VAL A 13 20.93 5.41 37.57
CA VAL A 13 21.15 6.35 36.46
C VAL A 13 22.60 6.33 35.98
N ALA A 14 23.58 6.09 36.86
CA ALA A 14 25.00 6.04 36.48
C ALA A 14 25.42 4.73 35.78
N VAL A 15 24.75 3.60 36.04
CA VAL A 15 25.07 2.31 35.39
C VAL A 15 24.30 2.10 34.08
N TRP A 16 23.26 2.90 33.81
CA TRP A 16 22.51 2.87 32.54
C TRP A 16 22.83 4.03 31.59
N GLY A 17 23.77 4.91 31.96
CA GLY A 17 24.18 6.06 31.16
C GLY A 17 25.23 5.78 30.07
N VAL A 18 25.64 4.52 29.85
CA VAL A 18 26.79 4.20 28.94
C VAL A 18 26.43 3.26 27.79
N LEU A 19 25.19 2.77 27.66
CA LEU A 19 24.79 1.94 26.51
C LEU A 19 23.38 2.28 26.03
N ALA A 20 23.27 3.38 25.28
CA ALA A 20 22.17 3.56 24.35
C ALA A 20 22.72 3.52 22.92
N PRO A 21 22.82 2.36 22.26
CA PRO A 21 22.85 2.32 20.81
C PRO A 21 21.43 2.35 20.26
N ALA A 22 21.22 3.29 19.35
CA ALA A 22 20.32 3.23 18.19
C ALA A 22 19.42 1.98 18.08
N ALA A 23 18.25 2.01 18.71
CA ALA A 23 17.23 0.96 18.50
C ALA A 23 16.36 1.19 17.25
N GLY A 24 16.56 2.30 16.52
CA GLY A 24 15.83 2.68 15.31
C GLY A 24 16.61 2.46 14.02
N ALA A 25 17.92 2.70 14.02
CA ALA A 25 18.79 2.52 12.85
C ALA A 25 18.79 1.05 12.39
N GLY A 26 19.21 0.11 13.24
CA GLY A 26 19.33 -1.31 12.86
C GLY A 26 18.10 -2.01 12.23
N SER A 27 16.87 -1.49 12.37
CA SER A 27 15.70 -1.99 11.62
C SER A 27 15.52 -1.36 10.24
N LEU A 28 15.80 -0.06 10.07
CA LEU A 28 15.76 0.62 8.78
C LEU A 28 16.96 0.19 7.93
N ASP A 29 18.14 0.13 8.54
CA ASP A 29 19.36 -0.40 7.92
C ASP A 29 19.11 -1.81 7.37
N ARG A 30 18.56 -2.71 8.19
CA ARG A 30 18.22 -4.07 7.74
C ARG A 30 17.20 -4.07 6.60
N TYR A 31 16.16 -3.25 6.69
CA TYR A 31 15.14 -3.18 5.64
C TYR A 31 15.74 -2.75 4.31
N TYR A 32 16.53 -1.67 4.28
CA TYR A 32 17.13 -1.21 3.03
C TYR A 32 18.21 -2.16 2.53
N LEU A 33 19.11 -2.64 3.40
CA LEU A 33 20.10 -3.64 3.01
C LEU A 33 19.46 -4.93 2.48
N GLU A 34 18.32 -5.37 3.03
CA GLU A 34 17.58 -6.53 2.51
C GLU A 34 16.97 -6.23 1.13
N ARG A 35 16.33 -5.06 0.97
CA ARG A 35 15.66 -4.66 -0.28
C ARG A 35 16.65 -4.38 -1.42
N PHE A 36 17.85 -3.89 -1.11
CA PHE A 36 18.96 -3.69 -2.06
C PHE A 36 19.90 -4.90 -2.16
N GLY A 37 19.68 -5.92 -1.33
CA GLY A 37 20.34 -7.21 -1.41
C GLY A 37 21.75 -7.33 -0.84
N GLU A 38 22.07 -6.46 0.10
CA GLU A 38 23.38 -6.31 0.73
C GLU A 38 23.55 -7.15 2.02
N LEU A 39 22.52 -7.91 2.44
CA LEU A 39 22.65 -8.89 3.54
C LEU A 39 23.16 -10.24 3.01
N SER A 40 24.35 -10.67 3.44
CA SER A 40 25.01 -11.88 2.95
C SER A 40 24.21 -13.18 3.22
N GLN A 41 23.72 -13.84 2.16
CA GLN A 41 24.12 -15.19 1.69
C GLN A 41 23.10 -15.75 0.68
N GLY A 42 23.53 -15.96 -0.57
CA GLY A 42 23.07 -17.06 -1.41
C GLY A 42 21.73 -16.96 -2.15
N THR A 43 21.05 -15.82 -2.13
CA THR A 43 19.92 -15.55 -3.05
C THR A 43 20.05 -14.12 -3.54
N SER A 44 20.06 -13.90 -4.86
CA SER A 44 20.17 -12.57 -5.46
C SER A 44 19.01 -11.68 -5.00
N PRO A 45 19.25 -10.52 -4.38
CA PRO A 45 18.18 -9.60 -4.10
C PRO A 45 18.39 -8.35 -4.94
N VAL A 46 17.94 -8.44 -6.19
CA VAL A 46 17.08 -7.48 -6.90
C VAL A 46 16.29 -8.40 -7.85
N ALA A 47 15.18 -8.94 -7.37
CA ALA A 47 14.19 -9.63 -8.18
C ALA A 47 12.87 -9.03 -7.72
N GLY A 48 12.22 -8.22 -8.56
CA GLY A 48 10.86 -7.78 -8.33
C GLY A 48 10.08 -9.05 -8.09
N VAL A 49 9.40 -9.17 -6.95
CA VAL A 49 9.08 -10.50 -6.44
C VAL A 49 8.27 -11.32 -7.46
N ARG A 50 8.94 -12.25 -8.13
CA ARG A 50 8.30 -13.21 -9.03
C ARG A 50 7.77 -14.33 -8.15
N VAL A 51 6.48 -14.29 -7.82
CA VAL A 51 5.79 -15.50 -7.37
C VAL A 51 5.26 -16.20 -8.60
N GLU A 52 5.95 -17.26 -9.01
CA GLU A 52 5.31 -18.29 -9.82
C GLU A 52 4.16 -18.90 -9.00
N SER A 53 2.92 -18.65 -9.40
CA SER A 53 1.80 -19.41 -8.85
C SER A 53 1.90 -20.84 -9.38
N ALA A 54 1.62 -21.84 -8.52
CA ALA A 54 1.62 -23.27 -8.89
C ALA A 54 0.55 -23.65 -9.95
N ASN A 55 -0.10 -22.67 -10.58
CA ASN A 55 -1.17 -22.84 -11.57
C ASN A 55 -0.90 -22.15 -12.91
N GLY A 56 0.34 -21.78 -13.23
CA GLY A 56 0.69 -21.29 -14.59
C GLY A 56 0.12 -19.92 -14.94
N THR A 57 -0.29 -19.12 -13.94
CA THR A 57 -0.46 -17.68 -14.11
C THR A 57 0.79 -17.00 -13.57
N SER A 58 1.54 -16.34 -14.46
CA SER A 58 2.73 -15.55 -14.11
C SER A 58 2.34 -14.49 -13.07
N GLY A 59 2.94 -14.52 -11.88
CA GLY A 59 2.64 -13.54 -10.83
C GLY A 59 3.06 -12.13 -11.23
N VAL A 60 2.35 -11.14 -10.70
CA VAL A 60 2.71 -9.72 -10.86
C VAL A 60 3.94 -9.39 -10.00
N SER A 61 5.02 -8.99 -10.66
CA SER A 61 6.22 -8.45 -10.02
C SER A 61 6.07 -6.94 -9.75
N GLU A 62 6.74 -6.44 -8.72
CA GLU A 62 6.98 -4.99 -8.55
C GLU A 62 7.75 -4.48 -9.78
N ARG A 63 7.26 -3.40 -10.40
CA ARG A 63 7.78 -2.92 -11.71
C ARG A 63 8.40 -1.53 -11.64
N CYS A 64 7.99 -0.71 -10.69
CA CYS A 64 8.58 0.60 -10.42
C CYS A 64 9.42 0.51 -9.13
N GLY A 65 10.67 0.98 -9.20
CA GLY A 65 11.58 1.03 -8.04
C GLY A 65 11.57 2.37 -7.30
N THR A 66 10.84 3.36 -7.80
CA THR A 66 10.84 4.76 -7.34
C THR A 66 10.65 4.90 -5.84
N LEU A 67 9.67 4.20 -5.26
CA LEU A 67 9.40 4.32 -3.83
C LEU A 67 10.52 3.78 -2.93
N LEU A 68 11.26 2.76 -3.38
CA LEU A 68 12.40 2.24 -2.63
C LEU A 68 13.55 3.25 -2.62
N TRP A 69 13.84 3.86 -3.77
CA TRP A 69 14.85 4.91 -3.93
C TRP A 69 14.49 6.20 -3.19
N ARG A 70 13.22 6.61 -3.27
CA ARG A 70 12.68 7.73 -2.48
C ARG A 70 12.81 7.46 -0.99
N GLY A 71 12.43 6.26 -0.55
CA GLY A 71 12.45 5.86 0.85
C GLY A 71 13.86 5.96 1.44
N VAL A 72 14.87 5.39 0.76
CA VAL A 72 16.26 5.45 1.23
C VAL A 72 16.81 6.88 1.22
N THR A 73 16.39 7.71 0.25
CA THR A 73 16.76 9.14 0.20
C THR A 73 16.16 9.92 1.36
N ARG A 74 14.86 9.72 1.64
CA ARG A 74 14.14 10.36 2.75
C ARG A 74 14.70 9.95 4.10
N ASP A 75 14.97 8.65 4.28
CA ASP A 75 15.41 8.09 5.55
C ASP A 75 16.94 8.13 5.72
N TRP A 76 17.69 8.73 4.77
CA TRP A 76 19.15 8.65 4.69
C TRP A 76 19.85 9.02 6.00
N SER A 77 19.43 10.11 6.64
CA SER A 77 20.00 10.58 7.90
C SER A 77 19.71 9.67 9.11
N LEU A 78 18.78 8.72 8.98
CA LEU A 78 18.40 7.76 10.01
C LEU A 78 19.23 6.46 9.94
N LEU A 79 19.95 6.24 8.84
CA LEU A 79 20.76 5.03 8.60
C LEU A 79 22.14 5.15 9.25
N GLU A 80 22.72 4.01 9.62
CA GLU A 80 24.10 3.95 10.11
C GLU A 80 25.08 4.32 8.98
N THR A 81 26.21 4.94 9.34
CA THR A 81 27.23 5.37 8.35
C THR A 81 27.72 4.21 7.47
N GLY A 82 27.81 2.98 8.01
CA GLY A 82 28.16 1.80 7.23
C GLY A 82 27.13 1.48 6.15
N THR A 83 25.84 1.56 6.48
CA THR A 83 24.74 1.37 5.52
C THR A 83 24.71 2.49 4.49
N GLN A 84 24.92 3.74 4.90
CA GLN A 84 25.05 4.86 3.98
C GLN A 84 26.18 4.64 2.98
N GLN A 85 27.36 4.19 3.43
CA GLN A 85 28.48 3.88 2.55
C GLN A 85 28.14 2.76 1.55
N THR A 86 27.47 1.70 2.00
CA THR A 86 27.05 0.58 1.14
C THR A 86 26.02 1.01 0.09
N LEU A 87 25.02 1.81 0.50
CA LEU A 87 23.89 2.16 -0.35
C LEU A 87 24.12 3.39 -1.23
N ALA A 88 25.17 4.19 -0.97
CA ALA A 88 25.45 5.43 -1.70
C ALA A 88 25.54 5.23 -3.22
N LYS A 89 26.04 4.07 -3.66
CA LYS A 89 26.14 3.70 -5.07
C LYS A 89 24.79 3.66 -5.80
N TYR A 90 23.69 3.35 -5.10
CA TYR A 90 22.35 3.32 -5.69
C TYR A 90 21.77 4.71 -5.86
N LEU A 91 22.28 5.70 -5.11
CA LEU A 91 21.80 7.08 -5.18
C LEU A 91 22.56 7.94 -6.18
N ALA A 92 23.64 7.43 -6.78
CA ALA A 92 24.36 8.14 -7.82
C ALA A 92 23.60 8.08 -9.16
N LYS A 93 23.74 9.13 -9.98
CA LYS A 93 23.30 9.09 -11.38
C LYS A 93 23.99 7.92 -12.12
N PRO A 94 23.32 7.27 -13.10
CA PRO A 94 23.93 6.24 -13.91
C PRO A 94 25.22 6.72 -14.59
N VAL A 95 26.20 5.82 -14.71
CA VAL A 95 27.45 6.06 -15.46
C VAL A 95 27.46 5.09 -16.62
N LEU A 96 27.38 5.62 -17.85
CA LEU A 96 27.20 4.83 -19.06
C LEU A 96 28.50 4.74 -19.87
N ALA A 97 28.79 3.56 -20.42
CA ALA A 97 30.01 3.32 -21.18
C ALA A 97 29.94 4.01 -22.56
N GLY A 98 30.80 5.01 -22.77
CA GLY A 98 30.79 5.82 -23.99
C GLY A 98 29.51 6.64 -24.10
N GLU A 99 29.03 7.20 -22.99
CA GLU A 99 27.78 7.97 -22.92
C GLU A 99 27.59 8.93 -24.10
N ALA A 100 26.47 8.77 -24.79
CA ALA A 100 25.93 9.70 -25.77
C ALA A 100 24.60 10.27 -25.27
N ILE A 101 24.31 11.51 -25.67
CA ILE A 101 23.12 12.25 -25.25
C ILE A 101 22.41 12.74 -26.51
N VAL A 102 21.12 12.46 -26.59
CA VAL A 102 20.22 12.96 -27.63
C VAL A 102 19.18 13.87 -26.99
N GLU A 103 19.03 15.07 -27.53
CA GLU A 103 17.93 15.96 -27.18
C GLU A 103 16.67 15.53 -27.94
N SER A 104 15.53 15.48 -27.26
CA SER A 104 14.25 15.15 -27.89
C SER A 104 13.76 16.26 -28.82
N GLY A 105 12.84 15.92 -29.72
CA GLY A 105 12.46 16.80 -30.83
C GLY A 105 11.94 18.19 -30.42
N ASP A 106 11.26 18.31 -29.28
CA ASP A 106 10.75 19.59 -28.76
C ASP A 106 11.64 20.15 -27.63
N GLY A 107 12.78 19.53 -27.35
CA GLY A 107 13.77 19.99 -26.37
C GLY A 107 13.38 19.79 -24.90
N HIS A 108 12.37 18.98 -24.60
CA HIS A 108 11.95 18.73 -23.22
C HIS A 108 12.81 17.70 -22.48
N PHE A 109 13.52 16.83 -23.21
CA PHE A 109 14.25 15.69 -22.63
C PHE A 109 15.65 15.51 -23.19
N HIS A 110 16.54 14.99 -22.35
CA HIS A 110 17.81 14.40 -22.76
C HIS A 110 17.75 12.89 -22.57
N ILE A 111 18.04 12.14 -23.63
CA ILE A 111 18.14 10.68 -23.59
C ILE A 111 19.62 10.30 -23.54
N HIS A 112 20.05 9.83 -22.38
CA HIS A 112 21.39 9.33 -22.10
C HIS A 112 21.44 7.83 -22.38
N TYR A 113 22.38 7.38 -23.20
CA TYR A 113 22.55 5.96 -23.51
C TYR A 113 24.03 5.59 -23.65
N ALA A 114 24.35 4.33 -23.37
CA ALA A 114 25.68 3.78 -23.61
C ALA A 114 25.85 3.45 -25.10
N THR A 115 26.99 3.80 -25.69
CA THR A 115 27.30 3.39 -27.08
C THR A 115 27.98 2.03 -27.14
N SER A 116 28.20 1.36 -26.00
CA SER A 116 28.85 0.06 -25.89
C SER A 116 28.58 -0.60 -24.54
N GLY A 117 28.87 -1.89 -24.42
CA GLY A 117 28.67 -2.65 -23.19
C GLY A 117 27.22 -3.10 -22.96
N ASP A 118 26.95 -3.66 -21.79
CA ASP A 118 25.67 -4.30 -21.49
C ASP A 118 24.49 -3.32 -21.37
N ASP A 119 24.77 -2.05 -21.07
CA ASP A 119 23.78 -0.98 -20.96
C ASP A 119 23.41 -0.37 -22.33
N ALA A 120 24.08 -0.76 -23.42
CA ALA A 120 23.80 -0.21 -24.73
C ALA A 120 22.40 -0.65 -25.20
N PRO A 121 21.52 0.27 -25.63
CA PRO A 121 20.29 -0.09 -26.33
C PRO A 121 20.61 -0.71 -27.70
N PRO A 122 19.61 -1.20 -28.45
CA PRO A 122 19.76 -1.54 -29.85
C PRO A 122 20.39 -0.38 -30.63
N LEU A 123 21.62 -0.58 -31.12
CA LEU A 123 22.41 0.44 -31.82
C LEU A 123 22.15 0.48 -33.34
N ALA A 124 21.05 -0.12 -33.80
CA ALA A 124 20.66 -0.03 -35.19
C ALA A 124 20.24 1.42 -35.50
N ASP A 125 20.84 1.98 -36.54
CA ASP A 125 20.54 3.30 -37.10
C ASP A 125 20.24 3.07 -38.58
N THR A 126 18.95 2.92 -38.90
CA THR A 126 18.50 2.55 -40.25
C THR A 126 18.53 3.74 -41.20
N ASN A 127 18.38 4.95 -40.66
CA ASN A 127 18.30 6.19 -41.43
C ASN A 127 19.68 6.88 -41.64
N ALA A 128 20.71 6.40 -40.93
CA ALA A 128 22.10 6.86 -40.92
C ALA A 128 22.28 8.33 -40.46
N ASP A 129 21.44 8.80 -39.53
CA ASP A 129 21.54 10.15 -38.95
C ASP A 129 22.48 10.24 -37.74
N GLY A 130 23.02 9.10 -37.28
CA GLY A 130 23.94 8.99 -36.16
C GLY A 130 23.26 8.74 -34.81
N ILE A 131 21.93 8.57 -34.77
CA ILE A 131 21.15 8.25 -33.58
C ILE A 131 20.53 6.85 -33.76
N PRO A 132 20.64 5.94 -32.78
CA PRO A 132 19.96 4.66 -32.89
C PRO A 132 18.42 4.81 -32.93
N ASP A 133 17.76 4.05 -33.81
CA ASP A 133 16.30 4.09 -34.04
C ASP A 133 15.50 3.92 -32.73
N TRP A 134 16.02 3.11 -31.79
CA TRP A 134 15.39 2.91 -30.49
C TRP A 134 15.51 4.13 -29.58
N VAL A 135 16.63 4.85 -29.62
CA VAL A 135 16.84 6.09 -28.85
C VAL A 135 15.90 7.19 -29.37
N GLU A 136 15.73 7.29 -30.69
CA GLU A 136 14.71 8.17 -31.29
C GLU A 136 13.29 7.80 -30.83
N THR A 137 12.99 6.50 -30.77
CA THR A 137 11.71 5.99 -30.28
C THR A 137 11.46 6.39 -28.83
N VAL A 138 12.46 6.28 -27.95
CA VAL A 138 12.37 6.76 -26.56
C VAL A 138 12.11 8.26 -26.52
N ALA A 139 12.87 9.06 -27.25
CA ALA A 139 12.69 10.51 -27.30
C ALA A 139 11.26 10.89 -27.76
N SER A 140 10.77 10.25 -28.83
CA SER A 140 9.41 10.45 -29.35
C SER A 140 8.32 10.06 -28.35
N VAL A 141 8.49 8.95 -27.64
CA VAL A 141 7.57 8.51 -26.58
C VAL A 141 7.53 9.52 -25.44
N MET A 142 8.68 10.04 -25.00
CA MET A 142 8.75 11.04 -23.94
C MET A 142 8.05 12.35 -24.33
N GLU A 143 8.17 12.80 -25.58
CA GLU A 143 7.46 14.00 -26.06
C GLU A 143 5.93 13.79 -26.13
N ALA A 144 5.49 12.59 -26.52
CA ALA A 144 4.07 12.24 -26.47
C ALA A 144 3.53 12.24 -25.03
N ILE A 145 4.32 11.73 -24.08
CA ILE A 145 3.99 11.75 -22.65
C ILE A 145 3.92 13.19 -22.13
N TYR A 146 4.90 14.04 -22.45
CA TYR A 146 4.90 15.44 -22.06
C TYR A 146 3.67 16.17 -22.59
N THR A 147 3.38 16.00 -23.89
CA THR A 147 2.18 16.57 -24.52
C THR A 147 0.94 16.16 -23.73
N ARG A 148 0.82 14.88 -23.38
CA ARG A 148 -0.37 14.39 -22.72
C ARG A 148 -0.47 14.84 -21.26
N GLU A 149 0.56 14.63 -20.45
CA GLU A 149 0.51 14.94 -19.02
C GLU A 149 0.57 16.44 -18.75
N VAL A 150 1.46 17.16 -19.44
CA VAL A 150 1.73 18.57 -19.17
C VAL A 150 0.81 19.48 -19.98
N LEU A 151 0.64 19.25 -21.28
CA LEU A 151 -0.14 20.17 -22.12
C LEU A 151 -1.65 19.87 -22.08
N ASP A 152 -2.05 18.61 -22.23
CA ASP A 152 -3.47 18.24 -22.27
C ASP A 152 -4.09 18.14 -20.87
N LEU A 153 -3.46 17.39 -19.97
CA LEU A 153 -3.94 17.20 -18.59
C LEU A 153 -3.54 18.37 -17.67
N GLY A 154 -2.58 19.19 -18.11
CA GLY A 154 -2.22 20.45 -17.48
C GLY A 154 -1.45 20.28 -16.17
N TYR A 155 -0.75 19.16 -15.95
CA TYR A 155 0.16 19.04 -14.82
C TYR A 155 1.34 20.01 -14.98
N GLN A 156 1.96 20.42 -13.88
CA GLN A 156 3.24 21.12 -13.96
C GLN A 156 4.31 20.14 -14.48
N PRO A 157 5.21 20.57 -15.37
CA PRO A 157 6.28 19.70 -15.85
C PRO A 157 7.17 19.28 -14.68
N ALA A 158 7.75 18.09 -14.79
CA ALA A 158 8.73 17.61 -13.82
C ALA A 158 9.87 18.64 -13.72
N PRO A 159 10.24 19.10 -12.51
CA PRO A 159 11.10 20.25 -12.39
C PRO A 159 12.56 19.86 -12.65
N THR A 160 13.30 20.74 -13.31
CA THR A 160 14.72 20.56 -13.62
C THR A 160 15.56 21.66 -12.99
N VAL A 161 16.85 21.38 -12.79
CA VAL A 161 17.80 22.39 -12.33
C VAL A 161 18.05 23.36 -13.48
N GLY A 162 17.74 24.64 -13.28
CA GLY A 162 18.05 25.70 -14.26
C GLY A 162 17.28 25.59 -15.58
N GLY A 163 16.13 24.91 -15.61
CA GLY A 163 15.28 24.79 -16.81
C GLY A 163 15.90 23.98 -17.95
N GLN A 164 16.87 23.11 -17.64
CA GLN A 164 17.43 22.17 -18.60
C GLN A 164 16.40 21.12 -19.02
N PRO A 165 16.59 20.45 -20.17
CA PRO A 165 15.83 19.25 -20.53
C PRO A 165 15.89 18.20 -19.40
N TYR A 166 14.81 17.43 -19.25
CA TYR A 166 14.69 16.42 -18.20
C TYR A 166 15.47 15.14 -18.57
N ASP A 167 16.35 14.68 -17.67
CA ASP A 167 17.27 13.57 -17.94
C ASP A 167 16.57 12.20 -17.89
N ILE A 168 16.73 11.42 -18.96
CA ILE A 168 16.29 10.02 -19.10
C ILE A 168 17.51 9.15 -19.39
N TYR A 169 17.80 8.19 -18.54
CA TYR A 169 18.91 7.25 -18.70
C TYR A 169 18.39 5.90 -19.18
N LEU A 170 19.00 5.36 -20.24
CA LEU A 170 18.80 3.99 -20.69
C LEU A 170 19.86 3.10 -20.09
N LYS A 171 19.43 2.08 -19.35
CA LYS A 171 20.33 1.19 -18.64
C LYS A 171 19.74 -0.21 -18.56
N ASN A 172 20.54 -1.22 -18.80
CA ASN A 172 20.13 -2.60 -18.63
C ASN A 172 20.06 -2.97 -17.13
N ASN A 173 19.21 -3.94 -16.80
CA ASN A 173 19.02 -4.44 -15.43
C ASN A 173 18.72 -3.32 -14.44
N VAL A 174 17.69 -2.52 -14.73
CA VAL A 174 17.29 -1.41 -13.85
C VAL A 174 17.05 -1.90 -12.42
N GLY A 175 17.76 -1.29 -11.48
CA GLY A 175 17.72 -1.61 -10.05
C GLY A 175 18.83 -2.53 -9.53
N GLY A 176 19.66 -3.17 -10.38
CA GLY A 176 20.75 -4.02 -9.88
C GLY A 176 21.44 -4.91 -10.90
N GLN A 177 21.96 -6.05 -10.43
CA GLN A 177 22.64 -7.04 -11.28
C GLN A 177 21.68 -7.93 -12.09
N VAL A 178 20.38 -7.88 -11.78
CA VAL A 178 19.33 -8.61 -12.48
C VAL A 178 18.17 -7.66 -12.74
N ALA A 179 17.59 -7.70 -13.94
CA ALA A 179 16.42 -6.93 -14.32
C ALA A 179 15.28 -7.14 -13.35
N THR A 180 14.90 -6.04 -12.70
CA THR A 180 13.96 -6.06 -11.57
C THR A 180 12.83 -5.10 -11.78
N TYR A 181 13.16 -3.87 -12.16
CA TYR A 181 12.20 -2.81 -12.40
C TYR A 181 12.20 -2.49 -13.89
N LEU A 182 11.05 -2.10 -14.42
CA LEU A 182 10.94 -1.56 -15.77
C LEU A 182 11.49 -0.13 -15.84
N GLY A 183 11.41 0.60 -14.71
CA GLY A 183 11.86 1.97 -14.58
C GLY A 183 12.00 2.41 -13.13
N ILE A 184 12.77 3.49 -12.92
CA ILE A 184 12.95 4.16 -11.63
C ILE A 184 13.06 5.66 -11.87
N THR A 185 12.25 6.44 -11.15
CA THR A 185 12.41 7.88 -11.02
C THR A 185 13.10 8.20 -9.70
N GLN A 186 14.22 8.91 -9.78
CA GLN A 186 15.02 9.23 -8.62
C GLN A 186 15.08 10.74 -8.40
N SER A 187 14.79 11.18 -7.17
CA SER A 187 15.03 12.55 -6.74
C SER A 187 16.53 12.87 -6.72
N ASP A 188 16.89 14.06 -7.19
CA ASP A 188 18.27 14.52 -7.31
C ASP A 188 18.52 15.75 -6.41
N THR A 189 18.29 16.96 -6.93
CA THR A 189 18.61 18.20 -6.23
C THR A 189 17.35 18.80 -5.58
N PRO A 190 17.36 19.11 -4.28
CA PRO A 190 16.28 19.87 -3.66
C PRO A 190 16.16 21.26 -4.31
N LEU A 191 14.98 21.59 -4.81
CA LEU A 191 14.68 22.89 -5.42
C LEU A 191 13.94 23.82 -4.45
N SER A 192 13.23 23.23 -3.47
CA SER A 192 12.61 23.93 -2.36
C SER A 192 12.54 23.02 -1.13
N SER A 193 11.83 23.44 -0.08
CA SER A 193 11.59 22.61 1.11
C SER A 193 10.69 21.40 0.83
N THR A 194 9.98 21.37 -0.29
CA THR A 194 9.07 20.28 -0.67
C THR A 194 9.29 19.77 -2.08
N SER A 195 9.99 20.47 -2.96
CA SER A 195 10.17 20.06 -4.36
C SER A 195 11.61 19.68 -4.67
N TYR A 196 11.77 18.68 -5.53
CA TYR A 196 13.06 18.13 -5.94
C TYR A 196 13.10 18.02 -7.46
N SER A 197 14.25 18.29 -8.07
CA SER A 197 14.51 17.79 -9.41
C SER A 197 14.65 16.27 -9.37
N SER A 198 14.52 15.63 -10.52
CA SER A 198 14.67 14.20 -10.65
C SER A 198 15.17 13.82 -12.03
N PHE A 199 15.50 12.54 -12.20
CA PHE A 199 15.77 11.92 -13.48
C PHE A 199 15.11 10.54 -13.51
N ILE A 200 14.96 9.96 -14.70
CA ILE A 200 14.42 8.61 -14.87
C ILE A 200 15.53 7.69 -15.37
N THR A 201 15.55 6.46 -14.87
CA THR A 201 16.25 5.35 -15.51
C THR A 201 15.22 4.37 -16.04
N LEU A 202 15.23 4.14 -17.35
CA LEU A 202 14.42 3.15 -18.04
C LEU A 202 15.31 1.99 -18.49
N ASP A 203 14.69 0.83 -18.69
CA ASP A 203 15.40 -0.29 -19.28
C ASP A 203 15.84 0.05 -20.71
N ASN A 204 17.01 -0.46 -21.12
CA ASN A 204 17.62 -0.10 -22.39
C ASN A 204 16.87 -0.69 -23.59
N ASP A 205 16.15 -1.80 -23.46
CA ASP A 205 15.44 -2.44 -24.59
C ASP A 205 14.22 -3.31 -24.23
N TYR A 206 14.00 -3.57 -22.94
CA TYR A 206 12.94 -4.41 -22.39
C TYR A 206 12.95 -5.86 -22.90
N ALA A 207 14.03 -6.34 -23.52
CA ALA A 207 14.09 -7.64 -24.19
C ALA A 207 14.12 -8.83 -23.21
N GLU A 208 14.50 -8.58 -21.96
CA GLU A 208 14.60 -9.56 -20.87
C GLU A 208 13.29 -9.74 -20.08
N PHE A 209 12.29 -8.88 -20.33
CA PHE A 209 10.97 -9.00 -19.71
C PHE A 209 10.09 -10.01 -20.45
N PRO A 210 9.11 -10.63 -19.76
CA PRO A 210 8.24 -11.63 -20.37
C PRO A 210 7.50 -11.08 -21.60
N VAL A 211 7.29 -11.93 -22.61
CA VAL A 211 6.63 -11.62 -23.91
C VAL A 211 5.10 -11.40 -23.78
N ARG A 212 4.65 -10.82 -22.66
CA ARG A 212 3.25 -10.43 -22.47
C ARG A 212 2.93 -9.11 -23.20
N TYR A 213 3.91 -8.21 -23.26
CA TYR A 213 3.85 -6.95 -23.99
C TYR A 213 5.09 -6.83 -24.88
N MET A 214 4.96 -6.08 -25.97
CA MET A 214 6.10 -5.76 -26.83
C MET A 214 7.00 -4.72 -26.13
N PRO A 215 8.31 -4.66 -26.44
CA PRO A 215 9.21 -3.65 -25.89
C PRO A 215 8.68 -2.22 -25.94
N LEU A 216 8.12 -1.80 -27.08
CA LEU A 216 7.50 -0.48 -27.22
C LEU A 216 6.31 -0.26 -26.28
N GLN A 217 5.53 -1.30 -25.99
CA GLN A 217 4.42 -1.22 -25.05
C GLN A 217 4.93 -1.09 -23.61
N TYR A 218 5.98 -1.82 -23.24
CA TYR A 218 6.63 -1.65 -21.94
C TYR A 218 7.20 -0.24 -21.78
N LEU A 219 7.94 0.25 -22.77
CA LEU A 219 8.47 1.61 -22.79
C LEU A 219 7.37 2.64 -22.58
N LYS A 220 6.27 2.57 -23.34
CA LYS A 220 5.16 3.52 -23.28
C LYS A 220 4.56 3.67 -21.88
N VAL A 221 4.08 2.57 -21.29
CA VAL A 221 3.42 2.64 -19.97
C VAL A 221 4.42 2.95 -18.85
N THR A 222 5.63 2.40 -18.93
CA THR A 222 6.66 2.65 -17.91
C THR A 222 7.12 4.10 -17.94
N ALA A 223 7.41 4.64 -19.12
CA ALA A 223 7.86 6.02 -19.25
C ALA A 223 6.78 7.01 -18.78
N ALA A 224 5.50 6.76 -19.08
CA ALA A 224 4.40 7.58 -18.56
C ALA A 224 4.33 7.49 -17.01
N HIS A 225 4.40 6.28 -16.46
CA HIS A 225 4.39 6.05 -15.02
C HIS A 225 5.53 6.78 -14.29
N GLU A 226 6.75 6.66 -14.81
CA GLU A 226 7.94 7.24 -14.21
C GLU A 226 8.01 8.77 -14.41
N TYR A 227 7.63 9.29 -15.57
CA TYR A 227 7.55 10.74 -15.77
C TYR A 227 6.54 11.39 -14.82
N HIS A 228 5.42 10.71 -14.57
CA HIS A 228 4.45 11.17 -13.59
C HIS A 228 5.03 11.22 -12.17
N HIS A 229 5.91 10.29 -11.77
CA HIS A 229 6.66 10.43 -10.51
C HIS A 229 7.58 11.65 -10.50
N GLY A 230 8.21 11.99 -11.62
CA GLY A 230 9.00 13.22 -11.77
C GLY A 230 8.16 14.47 -11.52
N ILE A 231 6.95 14.50 -12.07
CA ILE A 231 5.95 15.55 -11.80
C ILE A 231 5.58 15.60 -10.31
N GLN A 232 5.35 14.45 -9.67
CA GLN A 232 5.00 14.36 -8.25
C GLN A 232 6.11 14.92 -7.34
N TYR A 233 7.38 14.68 -7.65
CA TYR A 233 8.52 15.29 -6.95
C TYR A 233 8.52 16.83 -7.06
N GLY A 234 7.94 17.39 -8.12
CA GLY A 234 7.74 18.83 -8.26
C GLY A 234 6.61 19.39 -7.41
N TYR A 235 5.56 18.62 -7.15
CA TYR A 235 4.46 19.05 -6.27
C TYR A 235 4.87 18.97 -4.80
N ASN A 236 5.25 17.78 -4.31
CA ASN A 236 5.68 17.61 -2.93
C ASN A 236 6.36 16.24 -2.72
N PHE A 237 7.66 16.23 -2.40
CA PHE A 237 8.45 15.05 -2.10
C PHE A 237 7.88 14.22 -0.95
N TYR A 238 7.09 14.78 -0.04
CA TYR A 238 6.53 14.07 1.12
C TYR A 238 5.16 13.42 0.84
N PHE A 239 4.85 13.06 -0.41
CA PHE A 239 3.61 12.35 -0.73
C PHE A 239 3.51 10.95 -0.08
N ASP A 240 2.28 10.50 0.15
CA ASP A 240 1.98 9.12 0.57
C ASP A 240 2.11 8.16 -0.61
N SER A 241 2.94 7.13 -0.44
CA SER A 241 3.32 6.19 -1.49
C SER A 241 2.13 5.50 -2.18
N TRP A 242 1.03 5.21 -1.48
CA TRP A 242 -0.11 4.52 -2.10
C TRP A 242 -0.78 5.35 -3.19
N TYR A 243 -0.87 6.67 -3.00
CA TYR A 243 -1.54 7.54 -3.94
C TYR A 243 -0.61 7.95 -5.09
N ALA A 244 0.69 8.07 -4.82
CA ALA A 244 1.70 8.23 -5.86
C ALA A 244 1.62 7.09 -6.89
N GLU A 245 1.66 5.84 -6.43
CA GLU A 245 1.54 4.66 -7.30
C GLU A 245 0.16 4.58 -7.97
N ALA A 246 -0.94 4.79 -7.22
CA ALA A 246 -2.27 4.74 -7.80
C ALA A 246 -2.48 5.80 -8.89
N THR A 247 -1.86 6.97 -8.76
CA THR A 247 -1.96 8.03 -9.78
C THR A 247 -1.04 7.77 -10.97
N SER A 248 0.20 7.34 -10.74
CA SER A 248 1.10 6.94 -11.82
C SER A 248 0.53 5.75 -12.61
N THR A 249 -0.10 4.76 -11.95
CA THR A 249 -0.77 3.66 -12.67
C THR A 249 -2.03 4.11 -13.41
N TRP A 250 -2.76 5.11 -12.91
CA TRP A 250 -3.90 5.68 -13.64
C TRP A 250 -3.44 6.46 -14.88
N ILE A 251 -2.29 7.14 -14.82
CA ILE A 251 -1.77 7.91 -15.95
C ILE A 251 -1.37 7.03 -17.15
N GLU A 252 -0.97 5.77 -16.89
CA GLU A 252 -0.63 4.80 -17.93
C GLU A 252 -1.76 4.65 -18.96
N ASP A 253 -3.01 4.60 -18.47
CA ASP A 253 -4.24 4.49 -19.26
C ASP A 253 -4.60 5.82 -19.94
N GLU A 254 -4.43 6.93 -19.22
CA GLU A 254 -4.74 8.26 -19.77
C GLU A 254 -3.80 8.68 -20.89
N VAL A 255 -2.59 8.11 -20.94
CA VAL A 255 -1.59 8.34 -22.00
C VAL A 255 -1.63 7.25 -23.07
N TYR A 256 -1.73 5.98 -22.67
CA TYR A 256 -1.63 4.83 -23.58
C TYR A 256 -2.71 3.76 -23.34
N ASP A 257 -3.97 4.19 -23.34
CA ASP A 257 -5.22 3.39 -23.32
C ASP A 257 -5.06 1.98 -23.93
N SER A 258 -4.61 1.88 -25.18
CA SER A 258 -4.44 0.60 -25.91
C SER A 258 -3.51 -0.46 -25.29
N VAL A 259 -2.64 -0.12 -24.31
CA VAL A 259 -1.67 -1.07 -23.75
C VAL A 259 -2.27 -1.90 -22.61
N ASN A 260 -3.22 -1.35 -21.85
CA ASN A 260 -4.05 -2.08 -20.89
C ASN A 260 -3.30 -2.93 -19.84
N GLN A 261 -2.06 -2.56 -19.50
CA GLN A 261 -1.26 -3.27 -18.51
C GLN A 261 -1.79 -3.10 -17.09
N LEU A 262 -2.28 -1.89 -16.77
CA LEU A 262 -2.79 -1.57 -15.45
C LEU A 262 -3.95 -2.45 -14.97
N TYR A 263 -4.69 -3.07 -15.88
CA TYR A 263 -5.79 -3.98 -15.56
C TYR A 263 -5.31 -5.26 -14.87
N ASP A 264 -4.05 -5.66 -15.08
CA ASP A 264 -3.44 -6.80 -14.39
C ASP A 264 -3.36 -6.62 -12.87
N TYR A 265 -3.41 -5.37 -12.39
CA TYR A 265 -3.34 -5.05 -10.97
C TYR A 265 -4.70 -5.10 -10.27
N LEU A 266 -5.81 -5.01 -11.01
CA LEU A 266 -7.16 -4.94 -10.45
C LEU A 266 -7.56 -6.20 -9.66
N PRO A 267 -7.27 -7.44 -10.11
CA PRO A 267 -7.61 -8.64 -9.35
C PRO A 267 -7.14 -8.58 -7.90
N TYR A 268 -5.94 -8.07 -7.65
CA TYR A 268 -5.36 -8.03 -6.31
C TYR A 268 -6.09 -7.08 -5.37
N TYR A 269 -6.63 -5.95 -5.88
CA TYR A 269 -7.42 -5.03 -5.08
C TYR A 269 -8.88 -5.51 -4.94
N LEU A 270 -9.51 -5.88 -6.06
CA LEU A 270 -10.92 -6.26 -6.11
C LEU A 270 -11.19 -7.61 -5.43
N GLN A 271 -10.18 -8.46 -5.26
CA GLN A 271 -10.27 -9.68 -4.44
C GLN A 271 -9.98 -9.45 -2.95
N ASN A 272 -9.46 -8.28 -2.58
CA ASN A 272 -9.19 -7.91 -1.18
C ASN A 272 -9.92 -6.62 -0.76
N PRO A 273 -11.26 -6.53 -0.94
CA PRO A 273 -12.01 -5.29 -0.73
C PRO A 273 -12.00 -4.80 0.72
N SER A 274 -11.66 -5.66 1.69
CA SER A 274 -11.56 -5.32 3.12
C SER A 274 -10.26 -4.61 3.51
N LEU A 275 -9.32 -4.45 2.58
CA LEU A 275 -8.14 -3.63 2.76
C LEU A 275 -8.49 -2.15 2.59
N ALA A 276 -7.97 -1.31 3.49
CA ALA A 276 -8.18 0.13 3.40
C ALA A 276 -7.55 0.70 2.13
N LEU A 277 -8.23 1.67 1.50
CA LEU A 277 -7.76 2.41 0.33
C LEU A 277 -6.38 3.08 0.53
N ASN A 278 -5.98 3.37 1.78
CA ASN A 278 -4.76 4.09 2.12
C ASN A 278 -3.67 3.22 2.79
N ILE A 279 -3.67 1.90 2.60
CA ILE A 279 -2.50 1.08 3.01
C ILE A 279 -1.37 1.27 2.02
N SER A 280 -0.14 1.06 2.47
CA SER A 280 1.07 1.12 1.65
C SER A 280 1.00 0.25 0.39
N PRO A 281 1.67 0.66 -0.71
CA PRO A 281 1.78 -0.11 -1.95
C PRO A 281 2.23 -1.55 -1.74
N SER A 282 1.61 -2.44 -2.51
CA SER A 282 1.95 -3.86 -2.54
C SER A 282 1.31 -4.50 -3.77
N VAL A 283 2.13 -5.16 -4.58
CA VAL A 283 1.65 -5.90 -5.75
C VAL A 283 0.80 -7.13 -5.37
N TYR A 284 1.01 -7.70 -4.17
CA TYR A 284 0.25 -8.87 -3.70
C TYR A 284 -1.18 -8.56 -3.27
N THR A 285 -1.41 -7.32 -2.84
CA THR A 285 -2.69 -6.87 -2.31
C THR A 285 -3.33 -5.81 -3.19
N GLY A 286 -2.68 -5.44 -4.29
CA GLY A 286 -3.08 -4.31 -5.14
C GLY A 286 -3.04 -2.96 -4.40
N GLY A 287 -2.21 -2.84 -3.36
CA GLY A 287 -2.24 -1.73 -2.39
C GLY A 287 -1.80 -0.36 -2.95
N GLY A 288 -1.18 -0.33 -4.12
CA GLY A 288 -0.79 0.90 -4.84
C GLY A 288 -1.36 0.84 -6.26
N TYR A 289 -0.75 0.01 -7.10
CA TYR A 289 -1.15 -0.18 -8.51
C TYR A 289 -2.65 -0.39 -8.70
N GLY A 290 -3.24 -1.45 -8.12
CA GLY A 290 -4.66 -1.79 -8.34
C GLY A 290 -5.68 -0.77 -7.87
N ARG A 291 -5.25 0.27 -7.13
CA ARG A 291 -6.12 1.37 -6.66
C ARG A 291 -6.23 2.52 -7.63
N TRP A 292 -5.52 2.47 -8.76
CA TRP A 292 -5.70 3.41 -9.87
C TRP A 292 -7.19 3.60 -10.24
N VAL A 293 -7.99 2.54 -10.07
CA VAL A 293 -9.42 2.52 -10.35
C VAL A 293 -10.21 3.54 -9.52
N PHE A 294 -9.68 3.96 -8.37
CA PHE A 294 -10.23 5.07 -7.60
C PHE A 294 -10.08 6.40 -8.34
N ASN A 295 -8.92 6.67 -8.94
CA ASN A 295 -8.72 7.88 -9.75
C ASN A 295 -9.55 7.84 -11.04
N ARG A 296 -9.74 6.67 -11.67
CA ARG A 296 -10.72 6.48 -12.76
C ARG A 296 -12.13 6.87 -12.32
N TYR A 297 -12.58 6.38 -11.16
CA TYR A 297 -13.87 6.75 -10.60
C TYR A 297 -13.98 8.27 -10.36
N LEU A 298 -12.99 8.88 -9.70
CA LEU A 298 -13.00 10.33 -9.46
C LEU A 298 -12.99 11.13 -10.77
N ALA A 299 -12.21 10.72 -11.77
CA ALA A 299 -12.13 11.39 -13.05
C ALA A 299 -13.45 11.34 -13.84
N GLU A 300 -14.17 10.22 -13.78
CA GLU A 300 -15.49 10.09 -14.42
C GLU A 300 -16.57 10.93 -13.71
N ILE A 301 -16.48 11.05 -12.39
CA ILE A 301 -17.47 11.80 -11.61
C ILE A 301 -17.14 13.30 -11.65
N ASN A 302 -15.93 13.71 -11.31
CA ASN A 302 -15.58 15.12 -11.11
C ASN A 302 -14.86 15.75 -12.32
N GLY A 303 -14.59 14.96 -13.37
CA GLY A 303 -13.69 15.34 -14.45
C GLY A 303 -12.22 15.07 -14.11
N ARG A 304 -11.41 14.78 -15.13
CA ARG A 304 -9.98 14.39 -14.98
C ARG A 304 -9.14 15.36 -14.15
N ALA A 305 -9.44 16.66 -14.21
CA ALA A 305 -8.72 17.70 -13.47
C ALA A 305 -8.78 17.53 -11.94
N VAL A 306 -9.73 16.74 -11.40
CA VAL A 306 -9.82 16.48 -9.96
C VAL A 306 -8.56 15.80 -9.43
N VAL A 307 -7.97 14.89 -10.20
CA VAL A 307 -6.78 14.13 -9.80
C VAL A 307 -5.58 15.08 -9.71
N ARG A 308 -5.40 15.94 -10.72
CA ARG A 308 -4.40 17.03 -10.68
C ARG A 308 -4.61 17.97 -9.49
N SER A 309 -5.85 18.34 -9.21
CA SER A 309 -6.19 19.25 -8.10
C SER A 309 -5.75 18.71 -6.74
N VAL A 310 -5.73 17.37 -6.55
CA VAL A 310 -5.19 16.73 -5.34
C VAL A 310 -3.70 17.01 -5.17
N TRP A 311 -2.92 16.92 -6.25
CA TRP A 311 -1.48 17.22 -6.25
C TRP A 311 -1.21 18.72 -6.08
N GLU A 312 -1.99 19.58 -6.72
CA GLU A 312 -1.94 21.04 -6.52
C GLU A 312 -2.22 21.42 -5.06
N ASN A 313 -3.16 20.73 -4.41
CA ASN A 313 -3.46 20.97 -2.99
C ASN A 313 -2.33 20.46 -2.08
N LEU A 314 -1.75 19.29 -2.37
CA LEU A 314 -0.60 18.73 -1.65
C LEU A 314 0.61 19.69 -1.67
N LYS A 315 0.85 20.36 -2.79
CA LYS A 315 1.94 21.33 -2.95
C LYS A 315 1.87 22.50 -1.96
N LEU A 316 0.69 22.83 -1.45
CA LEU A 316 0.49 23.90 -0.48
C LEU A 316 0.86 23.48 0.95
N ILE A 317 1.07 22.19 1.21
CA ILE A 317 1.33 21.64 2.54
C ILE A 317 2.84 21.68 2.83
N PRO A 318 3.28 22.31 3.93
CA PRO A 318 4.70 22.35 4.31
C PRO A 318 5.24 20.95 4.66
N PRO A 319 6.56 20.74 4.59
CA PRO A 319 7.15 19.44 4.89
C PRO A 319 6.90 19.07 6.36
N PRO A 320 6.56 17.80 6.67
CA PRO A 320 6.41 17.36 8.05
C PRO A 320 7.71 17.49 8.83
N ALA A 321 7.63 17.97 10.08
CA ALA A 321 8.79 18.23 10.92
C ALA A 321 9.60 16.97 11.27
N ASP A 322 8.96 15.81 11.25
CA ASP A 322 9.58 14.49 11.47
C ASP A 322 9.98 13.79 10.17
N GLY A 323 9.80 14.44 9.01
CA GLY A 323 10.10 13.90 7.69
C GLY A 323 9.17 12.79 7.23
N SER A 324 8.03 12.57 7.91
CA SER A 324 7.06 11.56 7.49
C SER A 324 6.38 11.91 6.17
N ASP A 325 5.72 10.93 5.56
CA ASP A 325 4.82 11.21 4.44
C ASP A 325 3.56 11.94 4.93
N ILE A 326 3.00 12.79 4.07
CA ILE A 326 1.74 13.51 4.24
C ILE A 326 0.61 12.55 3.83
N PRO A 327 -0.30 12.15 4.74
CA PRO A 327 -1.40 11.26 4.40
C PRO A 327 -2.30 11.88 3.32
N MET A 328 -2.53 11.14 2.23
CA MET A 328 -3.25 11.70 1.08
C MET A 328 -4.77 11.76 1.25
N ILE A 329 -5.35 10.98 2.15
CA ILE A 329 -6.81 10.98 2.37
C ILE A 329 -7.34 12.37 2.75
N PRO A 330 -6.80 13.09 3.76
CA PRO A 330 -7.22 14.48 4.05
C PRO A 330 -7.04 15.45 2.88
N VAL A 331 -6.01 15.26 2.06
CA VAL A 331 -5.75 16.12 0.88
C VAL A 331 -6.81 15.90 -0.19
N ILE A 332 -7.11 14.63 -0.49
CA ILE A 332 -8.18 14.22 -1.39
C ILE A 332 -9.53 14.75 -0.86
N ASP A 333 -9.81 14.56 0.43
CA ASP A 333 -11.06 15.01 1.03
C ASP A 333 -11.24 16.53 0.95
N THR A 334 -10.15 17.30 1.10
CA THR A 334 -10.17 18.76 0.91
C THR A 334 -10.59 19.14 -0.51
N VAL A 335 -10.05 18.47 -1.53
CA VAL A 335 -10.42 18.69 -2.95
C VAL A 335 -11.86 18.27 -3.23
N LEU A 336 -12.32 17.21 -2.58
CA LEU A 336 -13.70 16.72 -2.67
C LEU A 336 -14.69 17.51 -1.78
N GLY A 337 -14.25 18.58 -1.11
CA GLY A 337 -15.13 19.41 -0.27
C GLY A 337 -15.62 18.73 1.01
N GLY A 338 -14.86 17.78 1.56
CA GLY A 338 -15.22 17.01 2.75
C GLY A 338 -16.14 15.82 2.48
N ALA A 339 -16.21 15.34 1.22
CA ALA A 339 -17.14 14.31 0.76
C ALA A 339 -16.45 12.98 0.38
N ILE A 340 -15.24 12.69 0.88
CA ILE A 340 -14.55 11.43 0.54
C ILE A 340 -15.36 10.19 0.95
N ASP A 341 -16.14 10.29 2.02
CA ASP A 341 -17.02 9.23 2.50
C ASP A 341 -18.14 8.91 1.49
N GLN A 342 -18.65 9.91 0.79
CA GLN A 342 -19.64 9.78 -0.27
C GLN A 342 -19.03 9.17 -1.52
N HIS A 343 -17.84 9.64 -1.92
CA HIS A 343 -17.10 9.11 -3.06
C HIS A 343 -16.70 7.65 -2.84
N LEU A 344 -16.36 7.27 -1.61
CA LEU A 344 -16.07 5.88 -1.28
C LEU A 344 -17.30 4.99 -1.44
N ILE A 345 -18.49 5.44 -0.99
CA ILE A 345 -19.74 4.73 -1.24
C ILE A 345 -19.98 4.58 -2.75
N GLY A 346 -19.82 5.67 -3.52
CA GLY A 346 -20.00 5.66 -4.98
C GLY A 346 -19.03 4.72 -5.70
N LEU A 347 -17.77 4.66 -5.29
CA LEU A 347 -16.79 3.70 -5.80
C LEU A 347 -17.26 2.26 -5.57
N GLY A 348 -17.71 1.94 -4.34
CA GLY A 348 -18.22 0.61 -4.02
C GLY A 348 -19.44 0.22 -4.85
N LYS A 349 -20.33 1.19 -5.16
CA LYS A 349 -21.44 0.99 -6.09
C LYS A 349 -20.95 0.66 -7.49
N ARG A 350 -19.95 1.38 -7.99
CA ARG A 350 -19.35 1.17 -9.32
C ARG A 350 -18.80 -0.26 -9.45
N PHE A 351 -18.21 -0.82 -8.39
CA PHE A 351 -17.73 -2.21 -8.39
C PHE A 351 -18.85 -3.26 -8.49
N ILE A 352 -20.07 -2.95 -8.03
CA ILE A 352 -21.21 -3.87 -8.12
C ILE A 352 -21.93 -3.72 -9.46
N MET A 353 -22.12 -2.48 -9.90
CA MET A 353 -22.95 -2.16 -11.06
C MET A 353 -22.18 -2.22 -12.37
N GLU A 354 -20.84 -2.17 -12.32
CA GLU A 354 -19.93 -2.19 -13.48
C GLU A 354 -20.26 -1.11 -14.54
N ASN A 355 -20.91 -0.02 -14.13
CA ASN A 355 -21.40 1.04 -15.00
C ASN A 355 -20.37 2.16 -15.21
N TRP A 356 -19.18 1.80 -15.71
CA TRP A 356 -18.12 2.75 -16.07
C TRP A 356 -18.52 3.58 -17.29
N ALA A 357 -18.08 4.85 -17.33
CA ALA A 357 -18.47 5.82 -18.36
C ALA A 357 -17.37 6.13 -19.39
N SER A 358 -16.15 5.68 -19.13
CA SER A 358 -14.99 5.82 -20.01
C SER A 358 -14.31 4.47 -20.22
N HIS A 359 -13.47 4.36 -21.26
CA HIS A 359 -12.70 3.14 -21.57
C HIS A 359 -13.64 1.93 -21.74
N LEU A 360 -14.73 2.16 -22.52
CA LEU A 360 -15.88 1.25 -22.61
C LEU A 360 -15.52 -0.11 -23.22
N ASP A 361 -14.53 -0.12 -24.13
CA ASP A 361 -14.05 -1.34 -24.77
C ASP A 361 -13.26 -2.22 -23.78
N GLU A 362 -12.67 -1.61 -22.73
CA GLU A 362 -11.90 -2.29 -21.69
C GLU A 362 -12.66 -2.57 -20.40
N ILE A 363 -13.94 -2.18 -20.28
CA ILE A 363 -14.74 -2.50 -19.09
C ILE A 363 -14.71 -4.00 -18.79
N SER A 364 -14.64 -4.83 -19.83
CA SER A 364 -14.56 -6.29 -19.69
C SER A 364 -13.29 -6.80 -18.99
N LEU A 365 -12.24 -5.97 -18.90
CA LEU A 365 -10.99 -6.23 -18.19
C LEU A 365 -11.07 -5.84 -16.70
N ILE A 366 -12.09 -5.08 -16.29
CA ILE A 366 -12.34 -4.79 -14.88
C ILE A 366 -12.94 -6.04 -14.23
N HIS A 367 -12.17 -6.68 -13.36
CA HIS A 367 -12.59 -7.90 -12.69
C HIS A 367 -13.75 -7.64 -11.72
N PRO A 368 -14.66 -8.61 -11.52
CA PRO A 368 -15.71 -8.47 -10.52
C PRO A 368 -15.11 -8.43 -9.11
N VAL A 369 -15.76 -7.68 -8.21
CA VAL A 369 -15.36 -7.61 -6.81
C VAL A 369 -15.65 -8.93 -6.08
N ALA A 370 -14.75 -9.34 -5.19
CA ALA A 370 -14.95 -10.55 -4.40
C ALA A 370 -16.11 -10.39 -3.42
N THR A 371 -17.00 -11.39 -3.44
CA THR A 371 -18.15 -11.50 -2.54
C THR A 371 -18.05 -12.71 -1.63
N VAL A 372 -18.61 -12.61 -0.43
CA VAL A 372 -18.81 -13.75 0.49
C VAL A 372 -20.29 -14.09 0.56
N ALA A 373 -20.65 -15.35 0.78
CA ALA A 373 -22.06 -15.72 0.98
C ALA A 373 -22.67 -14.97 2.18
N GLY A 374 -23.84 -14.37 1.96
CA GLY A 374 -24.56 -13.57 2.95
C GLY A 374 -25.42 -14.40 3.89
N THR A 375 -25.54 -13.94 5.13
CA THR A 375 -26.48 -14.46 6.14
C THR A 375 -27.54 -13.41 6.45
N THR A 376 -28.76 -13.84 6.78
CA THR A 376 -29.88 -12.93 7.10
C THR A 376 -29.64 -12.09 8.36
N THR A 377 -28.64 -12.44 9.18
CA THR A 377 -28.10 -11.58 10.23
C THR A 377 -26.63 -11.30 9.96
N VAL A 378 -26.28 -10.01 9.84
CA VAL A 378 -24.91 -9.52 9.65
C VAL A 378 -24.32 -9.21 11.02
N SER A 379 -23.16 -9.78 11.32
CA SER A 379 -22.43 -9.58 12.58
C SER A 379 -20.94 -9.29 12.38
N SER A 380 -20.46 -9.30 11.13
CA SER A 380 -19.09 -8.98 10.76
C SER A 380 -19.08 -7.75 9.85
N TYR A 381 -18.15 -6.84 10.11
CA TYR A 381 -18.06 -5.55 9.44
C TYR A 381 -16.62 -5.25 9.02
N PRO A 382 -16.40 -4.51 7.92
CA PRO A 382 -15.06 -4.09 7.52
C PRO A 382 -14.37 -3.33 8.64
N ALA A 383 -13.28 -3.88 9.17
CA ALA A 383 -12.59 -3.35 10.34
C ALA A 383 -11.71 -2.13 10.02
N ASN A 384 -11.22 -2.04 8.78
CA ASN A 384 -10.34 -0.97 8.35
C ASN A 384 -11.16 0.19 7.79
N ASN A 385 -10.75 1.42 8.09
CA ASN A 385 -11.35 2.60 7.45
C ASN A 385 -11.08 2.57 5.95
N TYR A 386 -11.94 3.20 5.15
CA TYR A 386 -11.82 3.26 3.70
C TYR A 386 -11.80 1.89 3.02
N SER A 387 -12.58 0.94 3.54
CA SER A 387 -12.64 -0.44 3.02
C SER A 387 -14.08 -0.93 2.88
N PHE A 388 -14.23 -2.05 2.17
CA PHE A 388 -15.51 -2.63 1.80
C PHE A 388 -15.64 -4.08 2.28
N SER A 389 -16.88 -4.55 2.34
CA SER A 389 -17.23 -5.96 2.38
C SER A 389 -18.48 -6.17 1.54
N PHE A 390 -18.46 -7.17 0.66
CA PHE A 390 -19.56 -7.49 -0.23
C PHE A 390 -20.11 -8.86 0.12
N LEU A 391 -21.40 -8.93 0.46
CA LEU A 391 -22.09 -10.18 0.80
C LEU A 391 -23.14 -10.50 -0.26
N LYS A 392 -23.09 -11.70 -0.84
CA LYS A 392 -24.00 -12.15 -1.89
C LYS A 392 -25.07 -13.07 -1.32
N TYR A 393 -26.32 -12.79 -1.64
CA TYR A 393 -27.50 -13.54 -1.22
C TYR A 393 -28.19 -14.14 -2.43
N GLU A 394 -28.19 -15.47 -2.50
CA GLU A 394 -28.84 -16.23 -3.55
C GLU A 394 -30.08 -16.93 -2.99
N SER A 395 -31.17 -16.89 -3.74
CA SER A 395 -32.40 -17.61 -3.38
C SER A 395 -32.44 -18.97 -4.07
N VAL A 396 -32.97 -19.96 -3.36
CA VAL A 396 -33.25 -21.31 -3.91
C VAL A 396 -34.66 -21.42 -4.51
N THR A 397 -35.49 -20.38 -4.42
CA THR A 397 -36.88 -20.39 -4.91
C THR A 397 -37.09 -19.44 -6.09
N ALA A 398 -37.80 -19.92 -7.11
CA ALA A 398 -38.27 -19.13 -8.25
C ALA A 398 -39.37 -18.13 -7.87
N GLN A 399 -40.09 -18.39 -6.78
CA GLN A 399 -41.11 -17.46 -6.31
C GLN A 399 -40.45 -16.21 -5.73
N SER A 400 -40.97 -15.06 -6.13
CA SER A 400 -40.62 -13.76 -5.56
C SER A 400 -40.97 -13.71 -4.06
N THR A 401 -39.97 -13.50 -3.22
CA THR A 401 -40.09 -13.36 -1.76
C THR A 401 -39.49 -12.04 -1.28
N THR A 402 -39.56 -11.76 0.02
CA THR A 402 -38.89 -10.61 0.63
C THR A 402 -37.71 -11.09 1.48
N LEU A 403 -36.51 -10.64 1.14
CA LEU A 403 -35.31 -10.83 1.97
C LEU A 403 -35.25 -9.73 3.03
N THR A 404 -35.13 -10.11 4.30
CA THR A 404 -34.86 -9.17 5.39
C THR A 404 -33.47 -9.45 5.94
N ILE A 405 -32.61 -8.45 5.91
CA ILE A 405 -31.24 -8.52 6.41
C ILE A 405 -31.18 -7.72 7.72
N ALA A 406 -30.95 -8.40 8.83
CA ALA A 406 -30.80 -7.79 10.15
C ALA A 406 -29.33 -7.50 10.47
N PHE A 407 -29.08 -6.43 11.23
CA PHE A 407 -27.73 -5.97 11.56
C PHE A 407 -27.48 -6.03 13.07
N ALA A 408 -26.66 -6.98 13.51
CA ALA A 408 -26.26 -7.12 14.91
C ALA A 408 -25.06 -6.21 15.19
N GLY A 409 -25.24 -5.20 16.05
CA GLY A 409 -24.14 -4.36 16.54
C GLY A 409 -23.40 -3.57 15.45
N LYS A 410 -24.11 -3.12 14.40
CA LYS A 410 -23.52 -2.34 13.30
C LYS A 410 -22.82 -1.10 13.85
N PRO A 411 -21.52 -0.91 13.59
CA PRO A 411 -20.84 0.33 13.94
C PRO A 411 -21.51 1.53 13.27
N SER A 412 -21.47 2.69 13.92
CA SER A 412 -21.96 3.93 13.31
C SER A 412 -21.24 4.16 11.98
N GLY A 413 -19.90 4.17 11.99
CA GLY A 413 -19.00 4.42 10.85
C GLY A 413 -19.06 3.46 9.65
N VAL A 414 -20.01 2.52 9.62
CA VAL A 414 -20.19 1.57 8.51
C VAL A 414 -21.51 1.86 7.80
N ALA A 415 -21.42 2.31 6.56
CA ALA A 415 -22.56 2.42 5.65
C ALA A 415 -22.96 1.03 5.13
N ALA A 416 -24.26 0.81 4.92
CA ALA A 416 -24.81 -0.45 4.43
C ALA A 416 -25.89 -0.19 3.37
N VAL A 417 -25.74 -0.77 2.19
CA VAL A 417 -26.67 -0.65 1.07
C VAL A 417 -26.80 -2.00 0.37
N ALA A 418 -28.03 -2.46 0.11
CA ALA A 418 -28.26 -3.68 -0.65
C ALA A 418 -28.70 -3.34 -2.08
N PHE A 419 -28.22 -4.14 -3.03
CA PHE A 419 -28.50 -4.02 -4.45
C PHE A 419 -29.15 -5.32 -4.91
N ARG A 420 -30.41 -5.26 -5.35
CA ARG A 420 -31.05 -6.39 -6.02
C ARG A 420 -30.84 -6.23 -7.51
N GLN A 421 -30.23 -7.20 -8.14
CA GLN A 421 -30.18 -7.26 -9.59
C GLN A 421 -31.59 -7.53 -10.11
N ASN A 422 -32.13 -6.63 -10.92
CA ASN A 422 -33.30 -6.87 -11.73
C ASN A 422 -32.85 -7.56 -13.02
N GLY A 423 -33.76 -8.17 -13.78
CA GLY A 423 -33.43 -8.69 -15.11
C GLY A 423 -32.70 -7.65 -15.99
N SER A 424 -32.07 -8.09 -17.09
CA SER A 424 -31.34 -7.21 -18.03
C SER A 424 -30.26 -6.29 -17.39
N GLY A 425 -29.67 -6.67 -16.26
CA GLY A 425 -28.49 -6.00 -15.69
C GLY A 425 -28.76 -4.68 -14.95
N SER A 426 -30.02 -4.29 -14.73
CA SER A 426 -30.34 -3.13 -13.89
C SER A 426 -30.35 -3.49 -12.40
N PHE A 427 -30.15 -2.51 -11.51
CA PHE A 427 -30.15 -2.73 -10.05
C PHE A 427 -31.20 -1.86 -9.36
N SER A 428 -31.83 -2.43 -8.33
CA SER A 428 -32.63 -1.67 -7.36
C SER A 428 -31.85 -1.54 -6.06
N GLU A 429 -31.75 -0.32 -5.53
CA GLU A 429 -31.07 -0.05 -4.25
C GLU A 429 -32.03 -0.08 -3.06
N PHE A 430 -31.58 -0.62 -1.94
CA PHE A 430 -32.32 -0.68 -0.68
C PHE A 430 -31.44 -0.21 0.47
N ALA A 431 -31.93 0.82 1.18
CA ALA A 431 -31.21 1.47 2.25
C ALA A 431 -31.42 0.79 3.61
N TYR A 432 -30.43 0.95 4.49
CA TYR A 432 -30.50 0.54 5.89
C TYR A 432 -31.45 1.43 6.69
N ASP A 433 -32.39 0.80 7.41
CA ASP A 433 -33.26 1.45 8.37
C ASP A 433 -32.64 1.39 9.78
N PRO A 434 -32.22 2.52 10.37
CA PRO A 434 -31.62 2.57 11.69
C PRO A 434 -32.62 2.28 12.83
N VAL A 435 -33.93 2.41 12.61
CA VAL A 435 -34.95 2.16 13.63
C VAL A 435 -35.14 0.67 13.84
N THR A 436 -35.32 -0.07 12.75
CA THR A 436 -35.47 -1.54 12.80
C THR A 436 -34.14 -2.28 12.79
N ALA A 437 -33.03 -1.60 12.47
CA ALA A 437 -31.72 -2.18 12.21
C ALA A 437 -31.76 -3.25 11.11
N THR A 438 -32.52 -3.00 10.04
CA THR A 438 -32.68 -3.94 8.92
C THR A 438 -32.53 -3.26 7.56
N ILE A 439 -32.30 -4.08 6.53
CA ILE A 439 -32.61 -3.76 5.12
C ILE A 439 -33.68 -4.75 4.65
N VAL A 440 -34.75 -4.24 4.04
CA VAL A 440 -35.85 -5.05 3.49
C VAL A 440 -35.80 -4.98 1.96
N VAL A 441 -35.59 -6.13 1.33
CA VAL A 441 -35.44 -6.28 -0.12
C VAL A 441 -36.60 -7.14 -0.65
N PRO A 442 -37.70 -6.53 -1.15
CA PRO A 442 -38.77 -7.26 -1.82
C PRO A 442 -38.26 -7.88 -3.14
N GLY A 443 -39.05 -8.79 -3.73
CA GLY A 443 -38.82 -9.30 -5.07
C GLY A 443 -37.59 -10.19 -5.23
N TRP A 444 -37.11 -10.82 -4.15
CA TRP A 444 -35.95 -11.70 -4.14
C TRP A 444 -36.30 -13.11 -4.59
N SER A 445 -35.56 -13.63 -5.56
CA SER A 445 -35.72 -14.94 -6.20
C SER A 445 -34.39 -15.40 -6.81
N ILE A 446 -34.34 -16.63 -7.32
CA ILE A 446 -33.18 -17.18 -8.08
C ILE A 446 -32.73 -16.26 -9.22
N THR A 447 -33.64 -15.51 -9.85
CA THR A 447 -33.32 -14.62 -10.98
C THR A 447 -32.96 -13.20 -10.56
N THR A 448 -33.00 -12.89 -9.26
CA THR A 448 -32.79 -11.54 -8.73
C THR A 448 -31.84 -11.57 -7.52
N PRO A 449 -30.57 -11.97 -7.71
CA PRO A 449 -29.60 -12.03 -6.63
C PRO A 449 -29.43 -10.67 -5.96
N VAL A 450 -29.11 -10.70 -4.67
CA VAL A 450 -28.89 -9.49 -3.87
C VAL A 450 -27.43 -9.42 -3.44
N VAL A 451 -26.80 -8.27 -3.62
CA VAL A 451 -25.47 -7.97 -3.07
C VAL A 451 -25.60 -6.89 -2.01
N LEU A 452 -25.17 -7.18 -0.80
CA LEU A 452 -25.03 -6.20 0.28
C LEU A 452 -23.63 -5.63 0.25
N MET A 453 -23.52 -4.31 0.14
CA MET A 453 -22.29 -3.57 0.34
C MET A 453 -22.24 -3.03 1.76
N LEU A 454 -21.15 -3.32 2.46
CA LEU A 454 -20.74 -2.66 3.70
C LEU A 454 -19.52 -1.81 3.40
N CYS A 455 -19.56 -0.53 3.75
CA CYS A 455 -18.46 0.40 3.52
C CYS A 455 -18.09 1.07 4.85
N ASN A 456 -16.84 0.89 5.30
CA ASN A 456 -16.33 1.61 6.46
C ASN A 456 -15.81 2.98 6.00
N ASN A 457 -16.67 3.99 6.06
CA ASN A 457 -16.42 5.33 5.53
C ASN A 457 -16.19 6.38 6.64
N LEU A 458 -16.00 5.96 7.89
CA LEU A 458 -15.81 6.79 9.10
C LEU A 458 -16.99 7.68 9.53
N SER A 459 -17.76 8.24 8.60
CA SER A 459 -18.86 9.16 8.90
C SER A 459 -20.10 8.43 9.41
N GLY A 460 -20.30 7.19 8.97
CA GLY A 460 -21.42 6.37 9.43
C GLY A 460 -22.80 6.83 8.99
N THR A 461 -22.82 7.76 8.04
CA THR A 461 -24.03 8.31 7.45
C THR A 461 -24.71 7.24 6.60
N THR A 462 -26.01 7.05 6.83
CA THR A 462 -26.89 6.15 6.07
C THR A 462 -27.41 6.81 4.79
N THR A 463 -27.07 8.07 4.57
CA THR A 463 -27.48 8.80 3.38
C THR A 463 -26.74 8.20 2.19
N THR A 464 -27.46 7.47 1.34
CA THR A 464 -27.08 7.29 -0.06
C THR A 464 -26.72 8.67 -0.59
N PRO A 465 -25.44 8.94 -0.91
CA PRO A 465 -25.12 10.18 -1.58
C PRO A 465 -25.97 10.20 -2.84
N ALA A 466 -26.78 11.25 -3.02
CA ALA A 466 -27.23 11.59 -4.35
C ALA A 466 -25.96 11.77 -5.17
N ASP A 467 -25.91 11.16 -6.35
CA ASP A 467 -24.75 11.25 -7.20
C ASP A 467 -24.37 12.73 -7.40
N PRO A 468 -23.17 13.16 -7.00
CA PRO A 468 -22.81 14.58 -7.00
C PRO A 468 -22.81 15.19 -8.41
N THR A 469 -22.90 14.37 -9.47
CA THR A 469 -22.96 14.82 -10.87
C THR A 469 -24.26 14.47 -11.61
N GLY A 470 -25.21 13.79 -10.97
CA GLY A 470 -26.46 13.37 -11.61
C GLY A 470 -26.29 12.40 -12.79
N VAL A 471 -25.11 11.82 -12.98
CA VAL A 471 -24.77 10.79 -13.99
C VAL A 471 -25.19 9.40 -13.51
N ILE A 472 -25.20 9.19 -12.21
CA ILE A 472 -25.91 8.13 -11.48
C ILE A 472 -27.21 8.73 -10.94
N ALA A 473 -27.94 9.48 -11.77
CA ALA A 473 -29.38 9.57 -11.57
C ALA A 473 -29.89 8.12 -11.46
N SER A 474 -30.86 7.92 -10.58
CA SER A 474 -31.72 6.73 -10.57
C SER A 474 -31.79 6.12 -11.96
N LEU A 475 -31.64 4.80 -12.08
CA LEU A 475 -32.03 4.04 -13.27
C LEU A 475 -33.54 4.24 -13.51
N THR A 476 -33.95 5.45 -13.87
CA THR A 476 -35.18 5.79 -14.54
C THR A 476 -34.83 5.68 -16.01
N ASP A 477 -35.13 4.50 -16.56
CA ASP A 477 -35.35 4.21 -17.98
C ASP A 477 -34.71 5.21 -18.97
N ALA A 478 -33.50 4.94 -19.48
CA ALA A 478 -33.13 5.16 -20.90
C ALA A 478 -31.64 5.02 -21.24
N GLN A 479 -30.68 5.00 -20.30
CA GLN A 479 -29.25 4.88 -20.65
C GLN A 479 -28.66 3.56 -20.15
N VAL A 480 -29.16 2.48 -20.74
CA VAL A 480 -28.56 1.14 -20.67
C VAL A 480 -27.39 1.13 -21.67
N VAL A 481 -26.18 1.41 -21.20
CA VAL A 481 -25.02 0.72 -21.78
C VAL A 481 -25.04 -0.64 -21.11
N THR A 482 -25.24 -1.68 -21.91
CA THR A 482 -25.47 -3.07 -21.51
C THR A 482 -24.55 -3.47 -20.36
N ALA A 483 -25.05 -3.44 -19.12
CA ALA A 483 -24.37 -4.04 -17.99
C ALA A 483 -24.14 -5.51 -18.36
N LYS A 484 -22.87 -5.91 -18.48
CA LYS A 484 -22.54 -7.31 -18.66
C LYS A 484 -23.11 -8.04 -17.45
N SER A 485 -23.83 -9.14 -17.68
CA SER A 485 -24.24 -10.00 -16.58
C SER A 485 -23.01 -10.27 -15.71
N PRO A 486 -23.05 -9.97 -14.40
CA PRO A 486 -21.94 -10.29 -13.53
C PRO A 486 -21.68 -11.79 -13.64
N THR A 487 -20.64 -12.21 -14.35
CA THR A 487 -20.14 -13.58 -14.26
C THR A 487 -19.38 -13.65 -12.95
N LEU A 488 -20.14 -13.67 -11.85
CA LEU A 488 -19.66 -13.73 -10.49
C LEU A 488 -19.10 -15.13 -10.26
N VAL A 489 -17.78 -15.23 -10.25
CA VAL A 489 -17.10 -16.48 -9.96
C VAL A 489 -17.23 -16.77 -8.47
N SER A 490 -17.92 -17.84 -8.11
CA SER A 490 -17.74 -18.46 -6.80
C SER A 490 -16.28 -18.86 -6.69
N GLY A 491 -15.55 -18.23 -5.77
CA GLY A 491 -14.17 -18.64 -5.47
C GLY A 491 -14.12 -20.15 -5.17
N PRO A 492 -12.98 -20.81 -5.43
CA PRO A 492 -12.84 -22.24 -5.18
C PRO A 492 -13.24 -22.54 -3.75
N THR A 493 -14.04 -23.60 -3.59
CA THR A 493 -14.49 -24.14 -2.31
C THR A 493 -13.28 -24.54 -1.49
N VAL A 494 -12.74 -23.61 -0.70
CA VAL A 494 -11.76 -23.96 0.32
C VAL A 494 -12.53 -24.67 1.41
N VAL A 495 -12.29 -25.98 1.50
CA VAL A 495 -12.75 -26.81 2.59
C VAL A 495 -12.46 -26.08 3.90
N SER A 496 -13.53 -25.82 4.63
CA SER A 496 -13.57 -25.22 5.95
C SER A 496 -12.67 -25.99 6.91
N SER A 497 -11.45 -25.49 7.10
CA SER A 497 -10.75 -25.67 8.37
C SER A 497 -11.19 -24.52 9.28
N THR A 498 -12.01 -24.87 10.25
CA THR A 498 -12.44 -24.02 11.35
C THR A 498 -11.22 -23.50 12.11
N GLY A 499 -10.90 -22.23 11.88
CA GLY A 499 -9.84 -21.51 12.57
C GLY A 499 -10.01 -20.02 12.35
N GLU A 500 -10.89 -19.40 13.15
CA GLU A 500 -10.95 -17.95 13.32
C GLU A 500 -9.55 -17.36 13.51
N SER A 501 -9.04 -16.65 12.51
CA SER A 501 -7.88 -15.77 12.65
C SER A 501 -8.33 -14.33 12.47
N GLY A 502 -9.09 -13.85 13.45
CA GLY A 502 -9.19 -12.42 13.72
C GLY A 502 -7.80 -11.93 14.08
N GLY A 503 -7.15 -11.21 13.17
CA GLY A 503 -5.82 -10.64 13.35
C GLY A 503 -5.79 -9.61 14.47
N GLY A 504 -5.76 -10.06 15.71
CA GLY A 504 -5.59 -9.18 16.85
C GLY A 504 -4.22 -8.48 16.78
N GLY A 505 -4.14 -7.24 17.28
CA GLY A 505 -2.89 -6.48 17.38
C GLY A 505 -2.17 -6.64 18.74
N CYS A 506 -0.84 -6.49 18.74
CA CYS A 506 -0.06 -6.35 19.98
C CYS A 506 -0.09 -4.89 20.46
N PHE A 507 -1.22 -4.42 21.03
CA PHE A 507 -1.45 -3.02 21.38
C PHE A 507 -0.36 -2.34 22.20
N ILE A 508 0.16 -3.00 23.24
CA ILE A 508 1.23 -2.43 24.08
C ILE A 508 2.55 -2.34 23.30
N ALA A 509 2.85 -3.33 22.44
CA ALA A 509 4.04 -3.29 21.61
C ALA A 509 3.92 -2.21 20.53
N THR A 510 2.76 -2.10 19.87
CA THR A 510 2.46 -1.02 18.92
C THR A 510 2.55 0.37 19.58
N ALA A 511 2.01 0.53 20.80
CA ALA A 511 2.11 1.78 21.54
C ALA A 511 3.56 2.13 21.94
N ALA A 512 4.37 1.13 22.31
CA ALA A 512 5.76 1.31 22.72
C ALA A 512 6.68 1.60 21.52
N TYR A 513 6.50 0.88 20.41
CA TYR A 513 7.33 0.96 19.20
C TYR A 513 6.81 1.93 18.13
N GLY A 514 5.64 2.53 18.34
CA GLY A 514 5.11 3.63 17.52
C GLY A 514 4.43 3.21 16.22
N SER A 515 4.67 1.99 15.73
CA SER A 515 4.04 1.49 14.49
C SER A 515 3.63 0.02 14.62
N TYR A 516 2.51 -0.33 13.99
CA TYR A 516 2.02 -1.72 13.87
C TYR A 516 2.93 -2.58 12.97
N LEU A 517 3.62 -1.93 12.02
CA LEU A 517 4.52 -2.58 11.06
C LEU A 517 5.96 -2.71 11.57
N HIS A 518 6.25 -2.17 12.77
CA HIS A 518 7.56 -2.22 13.38
C HIS A 518 8.05 -3.69 13.51
N PRO A 519 9.29 -4.04 13.11
CA PRO A 519 9.76 -5.42 13.06
C PRO A 519 9.60 -6.20 14.38
N LYS A 520 9.88 -5.56 15.52
CA LYS A 520 9.65 -6.17 16.85
C LYS A 520 8.18 -6.43 17.17
N VAL A 521 7.26 -5.62 16.64
CA VAL A 521 5.81 -5.84 16.78
C VAL A 521 5.37 -6.99 15.89
N ARG A 522 5.91 -7.09 14.67
CA ARG A 522 5.70 -8.20 13.75
C ARG A 522 6.20 -9.53 14.33
N LEU A 523 7.41 -9.55 14.90
CA LEU A 523 8.00 -10.70 15.57
C LEU A 523 7.12 -11.21 16.73
N LEU A 524 6.63 -10.30 17.58
CA LEU A 524 5.76 -10.66 18.71
C LEU A 524 4.38 -11.15 18.24
N ARG A 525 3.86 -10.61 17.13
CA ARG A 525 2.61 -11.08 16.51
C ARG A 525 2.78 -12.49 15.95
N GLU A 526 3.85 -12.72 15.21
CA GLU A 526 4.17 -14.05 14.68
C GLU A 526 4.45 -15.07 15.79
N PHE A 527 5.11 -14.67 16.88
CA PHE A 527 5.29 -15.53 18.05
C PHE A 527 3.95 -15.91 18.68
N ARG A 528 3.05 -14.92 18.83
CA ARG A 528 1.70 -15.17 19.32
C ARG A 528 0.95 -16.15 18.41
N ASP A 529 0.98 -15.90 17.11
CA ASP A 529 0.20 -16.67 16.13
C ASP A 529 0.74 -18.09 15.97
N ARG A 530 2.06 -18.25 15.91
CA ARG A 530 2.72 -19.54 15.69
C ARG A 530 2.88 -20.38 16.98
N TRP A 531 2.92 -19.76 18.16
CA TRP A 531 3.26 -20.48 19.40
C TRP A 531 2.27 -20.28 20.57
N LEU A 532 1.67 -19.10 20.74
CA LEU A 532 0.72 -18.88 21.85
C LEU A 532 -0.68 -19.37 21.50
N LEU A 533 -1.14 -19.15 20.27
CA LEU A 533 -2.51 -19.54 19.87
C LEU A 533 -2.67 -21.05 19.62
N THR A 534 -1.57 -21.79 19.51
CA THR A 534 -1.59 -23.24 19.26
C THR A 534 -2.01 -24.07 20.47
N ASN A 535 -1.96 -23.53 21.69
CA ASN A 535 -2.29 -24.25 22.93
C ASN A 535 -3.32 -23.51 23.81
N ARG A 536 -4.06 -24.25 24.63
CA ARG A 536 -5.21 -23.73 25.42
C ARG A 536 -4.80 -22.63 26.40
N VAL A 537 -3.61 -22.76 27.01
CA VAL A 537 -3.08 -21.79 27.97
C VAL A 537 -2.70 -20.48 27.27
N GLY A 538 -2.02 -20.55 26.12
CA GLY A 538 -1.66 -19.37 25.35
C GLY A 538 -2.87 -18.65 24.76
N ARG A 539 -3.91 -19.36 24.30
CA ARG A 539 -5.18 -18.73 23.89
C ARG A 539 -5.87 -17.96 25.02
N TRP A 540 -5.89 -18.50 26.24
CA TRP A 540 -6.43 -17.80 27.41
C TRP A 540 -5.60 -16.55 27.78
N ALA A 541 -4.27 -16.66 27.79
CA ALA A 541 -3.37 -15.54 28.08
C ALA A 541 -3.53 -14.41 27.05
N VAL A 542 -3.66 -14.77 25.78
CA VAL A 542 -3.91 -13.83 24.68
C VAL A 542 -5.29 -13.16 24.84
N ALA A 543 -6.35 -13.91 25.17
CA ALA A 543 -7.67 -13.34 25.42
C ALA A 543 -7.68 -12.32 26.58
N CYS A 544 -6.99 -12.63 27.69
CA CYS A 544 -6.80 -11.69 28.80
C CYS A 544 -6.03 -10.44 28.36
N TYR A 545 -4.98 -10.60 27.56
CA TYR A 545 -4.22 -9.49 26.99
C TYR A 545 -5.11 -8.57 26.14
N TYR A 546 -5.95 -9.12 25.25
CA TYR A 546 -6.87 -8.33 24.42
C TYR A 546 -7.92 -7.56 25.23
N ARG A 547 -8.34 -8.10 26.38
CA ARG A 547 -9.32 -7.45 27.25
C ARG A 547 -8.72 -6.27 28.03
N ILE A 548 -7.45 -6.34 28.42
CA ILE A 548 -6.84 -5.40 29.37
C ILE A 548 -5.92 -4.37 28.67
N SER A 549 -5.26 -4.76 27.57
CA SER A 549 -4.21 -3.95 26.95
C SER A 549 -4.66 -2.70 26.17
N PRO A 550 -5.85 -2.61 25.52
CA PRO A 550 -6.22 -1.42 24.73
C PRO A 550 -6.28 -0.08 25.49
N PRO A 551 -6.89 0.02 26.70
CA PRO A 551 -6.86 1.28 27.46
C PRO A 551 -5.45 1.63 27.96
N LEU A 552 -4.66 0.64 28.36
CA LEU A 552 -3.27 0.84 28.79
C LEU A 552 -2.36 1.32 27.65
N ALA A 553 -2.52 0.73 26.46
CA ALA A 553 -1.77 1.11 25.27
C ALA A 553 -2.01 2.57 24.87
N ARG A 554 -3.24 3.09 25.02
CA ARG A 554 -3.56 4.50 24.78
C ARG A 554 -2.86 5.45 25.74
N ILE A 555 -2.69 5.05 27.01
CA ILE A 555 -1.96 5.85 28.02
C ILE A 555 -0.45 5.81 27.72
N ILE A 556 0.10 4.63 27.43
CA ILE A 556 1.51 4.44 27.08
C ILE A 556 1.87 5.24 25.82
N ALA A 557 0.99 5.28 24.82
CA ALA A 557 1.18 6.02 23.58
C ALA A 557 1.19 7.55 23.75
N ARG A 558 0.85 8.10 24.92
CA ARG A 558 0.89 9.55 25.18
C ARG A 558 2.10 10.00 25.98
N HIS A 559 2.88 9.06 26.53
CA HIS A 559 4.00 9.39 27.42
C HIS A 559 5.30 8.70 26.97
N GLY A 560 6.27 9.50 26.51
CA GLY A 560 7.55 9.01 26.00
C GLY A 560 8.33 8.13 27.00
N TRP A 561 8.30 8.47 28.29
CA TRP A 561 8.97 7.68 29.33
C TRP A 561 8.31 6.31 29.55
N MET A 562 6.97 6.21 29.45
CA MET A 562 6.25 4.94 29.56
C MET A 562 6.53 4.03 28.37
N ARG A 563 6.67 4.59 27.15
CA ARG A 563 7.11 3.83 25.96
C ARG A 563 8.49 3.21 26.19
N SER A 564 9.44 3.99 26.71
CA SER A 564 10.79 3.50 27.01
C SER A 564 10.76 2.38 28.05
N CYS A 565 9.99 2.52 29.13
CA CYS A 565 9.79 1.45 30.11
C CYS A 565 9.20 0.18 29.48
N CYS A 566 8.18 0.32 28.63
CA CYS A 566 7.58 -0.83 27.94
C CYS A 566 8.55 -1.51 26.97
N ARG A 567 9.41 -0.77 26.25
CA ARG A 567 10.45 -1.36 25.38
C ARG A 567 11.45 -2.17 26.19
N VAL A 568 11.89 -1.65 27.34
CA VAL A 568 12.81 -2.35 28.25
C VAL A 568 12.17 -3.63 28.81
N MET A 569 10.89 -3.58 29.19
CA MET A 569 10.17 -4.77 29.68
C MET A 569 9.93 -5.82 28.60
N LEU A 570 9.74 -5.40 27.34
CA LEU A 570 9.53 -6.32 26.21
C LEU A 570 10.83 -6.88 25.63
N ALA A 571 11.98 -6.24 25.87
CA ALA A 571 13.27 -6.61 25.28
C ALA A 571 13.69 -8.07 25.56
N PRO A 572 13.54 -8.64 26.78
CA PRO A 572 13.92 -10.03 27.03
C PRO A 572 13.09 -11.02 26.22
N VAL A 573 11.80 -10.75 26.02
CA VAL A 573 10.90 -11.62 25.25
C VAL A 573 11.22 -11.50 23.75
N VAL A 574 11.49 -10.29 23.26
CA VAL A 574 11.91 -10.09 21.87
C VAL A 574 13.22 -10.83 21.58
N LEU A 575 14.23 -10.71 22.45
CA LEU A 575 15.51 -11.41 22.30
C LEU A 575 15.34 -12.93 22.38
N ALA A 576 14.45 -13.43 23.23
CA ALA A 576 14.16 -14.86 23.34
C ALA A 576 13.55 -15.45 22.07
N VAL A 577 12.73 -14.66 21.37
CA VAL A 577 12.07 -15.07 20.13
C VAL A 577 12.99 -14.88 18.91
N GLU A 578 13.79 -13.82 18.88
CA GLU A 578 14.70 -13.49 17.78
C GLU A 578 15.91 -14.44 17.70
N TYR A 579 16.37 -14.97 18.83
CA TYR A 579 17.53 -15.86 18.91
C TYR A 579 17.22 -17.15 19.69
N PRO A 580 16.51 -18.14 19.12
CA PRO A 580 16.03 -19.31 19.86
C PRO A 580 17.11 -20.17 20.55
N LEU A 581 18.35 -20.18 20.05
CA LEU A 581 19.48 -20.91 20.66
C LEU A 581 20.25 -20.09 21.74
N GLY A 582 20.23 -18.76 21.68
CA GLY A 582 20.89 -17.88 22.68
C GLY A 582 19.93 -17.27 23.71
N GLY A 583 18.69 -17.01 23.29
CA GLY A 583 17.62 -16.40 24.06
C GLY A 583 16.99 -17.36 25.07
N THR A 584 16.97 -18.65 24.78
CA THR A 584 16.61 -19.68 25.79
C THR A 584 17.63 -19.73 26.92
N ALA A 585 18.94 -19.53 26.64
CA ALA A 585 19.98 -19.45 27.66
C ALA A 585 19.87 -18.17 28.52
N VAL A 586 19.49 -17.02 27.92
CA VAL A 586 19.28 -15.76 28.65
C VAL A 586 18.00 -15.77 29.49
N VAL A 587 16.89 -16.32 28.97
CA VAL A 587 15.66 -16.50 29.74
C VAL A 587 15.85 -17.54 30.83
N ALA A 588 16.54 -18.66 30.54
CA ALA A 588 16.90 -19.66 31.55
C ALA A 588 17.82 -19.07 32.61
N ALA A 589 18.84 -18.28 32.26
CA ALA A 589 19.72 -17.61 33.21
C ALA A 589 19.00 -16.54 34.05
N GLY A 590 18.03 -15.82 33.46
CA GLY A 590 17.16 -14.89 34.17
C GLY A 590 16.20 -15.60 35.13
N PHE A 591 15.62 -16.73 34.72
CA PHE A 591 14.77 -17.57 35.57
C PHE A 591 15.58 -18.28 36.67
N LEU A 592 16.79 -18.76 36.37
CA LEU A 592 17.72 -19.35 37.34
C LEU A 592 18.21 -18.29 38.33
N GLY A 593 18.51 -17.08 37.86
CA GLY A 593 18.87 -15.94 38.69
C GLY A 593 17.74 -15.51 39.62
N PHE A 594 16.51 -15.43 39.09
CA PHE A 594 15.31 -15.17 39.89
C PHE A 594 15.05 -16.29 40.92
N LEU A 595 15.18 -17.57 40.52
CA LEU A 595 15.05 -18.72 41.41
C LEU A 595 16.16 -18.74 42.47
N LEU A 596 17.41 -18.41 42.16
CA LEU A 596 18.51 -18.34 43.11
C LEU A 596 18.36 -17.18 44.09
N ILE A 597 17.85 -16.03 43.64
CA ILE A 597 17.50 -14.89 44.50
C ILE A 597 16.29 -15.23 45.38
N TRP A 598 15.30 -15.94 44.85
CA TRP A 598 14.12 -16.40 45.58
C TRP A 598 14.46 -17.50 46.60
N ARG A 599 15.33 -18.44 46.24
CA ARG A 599 15.85 -19.50 47.14
C ARG A 599 16.74 -18.91 48.22
N ARG A 600 17.61 -17.93 47.92
CA ARG A 600 18.36 -17.17 48.94
C ARG A 600 17.43 -16.41 49.90
N ARG A 601 16.31 -15.87 49.41
CA ARG A 601 15.26 -15.26 50.26
C ARG A 601 14.44 -16.28 51.06
N GLY A 602 14.34 -17.53 50.59
CA GLY A 602 13.77 -18.66 51.32
C GLY A 602 14.67 -19.17 52.45
N TYR A 603 15.97 -19.33 52.21
CA TYR A 603 16.95 -19.71 53.24
C TYR A 603 17.11 -18.61 54.31
N LEU A 604 17.04 -17.33 53.94
CA LEU A 604 17.03 -16.21 54.89
C LEU A 604 15.75 -16.11 55.74
N ARG A 605 14.66 -16.82 55.40
CA ARG A 605 13.45 -16.93 56.25
C ARG A 605 13.45 -18.15 57.16
N VAL A 606 14.25 -19.17 56.87
CA VAL A 606 14.46 -20.32 57.77
C VAL A 606 15.58 -20.04 58.78
N TRP A 607 16.57 -19.22 58.42
CA TRP A 607 17.67 -18.87 59.33
C TRP A 607 17.32 -17.78 60.37
N THR A 608 16.28 -16.97 60.13
CA THR A 608 15.76 -16.00 61.13
C THR A 608 14.58 -16.54 61.95
N ALA A 609 14.32 -17.84 61.89
CA ALA A 609 13.31 -18.53 62.71
C ALA A 609 13.94 -19.61 63.63
N LEU A 610 15.27 -19.72 63.67
CA LEU A 610 15.98 -20.68 64.54
C LEU A 610 17.28 -20.14 65.17
N HIS A 611 17.62 -18.86 65.00
CA HIS A 611 18.53 -18.06 65.84
C HIS A 611 17.90 -16.68 65.99
#